data_AF-A0A1G9R106-F1
#
_entry.id   AF-A0A1G9R106-F1
#
_cell.length_a   1.000
_cell.length_b   1.000
_cell.length_c   1.000
_cell.angle_alpha   90.00
_cell.angle_beta   90.00
_cell.angle_gamma   90.00
#
_symmetry.space_group_name_H-M   'P 1'
#
loop_
_entity.id
_entity.type
_entity.pdbx_description
1 polymer ?
#
loop_
_entity_poly.entity_id
_entity_poly.type
_entity_poly.pdbx_seq_one_letter_code
_entity_poly.pdbx_strand_id
1 'polypeptide(L)'
;MTSSRRDFSWVDRYIFPGGQLPSLRAISRIVRSSTTLEITETRRLSDSYAQTLREWRHRFTEALPTVKTLGFDERFCRLWNLYLSYFEASFRARYCNVWQIGMRKRA
;
A
#
# COMPACT_ATOMS: atom_id res chain seq x y z
N MET A 1 5.06 -11.20 10.37
CA MET A 1 4.76 -12.12 9.25
C MET A 1 6.07 -12.56 8.64
N THR A 2 6.57 -13.70 9.08
CA THR A 2 7.56 -14.49 8.35
C THR A 2 6.90 -15.00 7.09
N SER A 3 7.49 -14.70 5.94
CA SER A 3 7.09 -15.23 4.63
C SER A 3 7.25 -16.75 4.65
N SER A 4 6.13 -17.47 4.65
CA SER A 4 6.09 -18.90 4.38
C SER A 4 5.06 -19.14 3.28
N ARG A 5 5.54 -19.67 2.15
CA ARG A 5 4.79 -20.37 1.09
C ARG A 5 3.80 -19.53 0.25
N ARG A 6 4.27 -19.13 -0.93
CA ARG A 6 3.65 -19.29 -2.27
C ARG A 6 2.12 -19.19 -2.46
N ASP A 7 1.39 -18.43 -1.66
CA ASP A 7 0.08 -17.91 -2.07
C ASP A 7 0.26 -16.52 -2.65
N PHE A 8 0.54 -16.45 -3.95
CA PHE A 8 0.55 -15.18 -4.67
C PHE A 8 -0.86 -14.60 -4.63
N SER A 9 -1.07 -13.61 -3.75
CA SER A 9 -2.33 -12.87 -3.72
C SER A 9 -2.61 -12.25 -5.09
N TRP A 10 -3.87 -12.05 -5.43
CA TRP A 10 -4.24 -11.43 -6.71
C TRP A 10 -3.58 -10.06 -6.91
N VAL A 11 -3.28 -9.33 -5.83
CA VAL A 11 -2.56 -8.05 -5.86
C VAL A 11 -1.14 -8.23 -6.38
N ASP A 12 -0.44 -9.27 -5.95
CA ASP A 12 0.90 -9.57 -6.46
C ASP A 12 0.84 -9.94 -7.94
N ARG A 13 -0.11 -10.80 -8.33
CA ARG A 13 -0.24 -11.23 -9.73
C ARG A 13 -0.59 -10.07 -10.69
N TYR A 14 -1.45 -9.15 -10.27
CA TYR A 14 -2.08 -8.20 -11.20
C TYR A 14 -1.72 -6.73 -10.99
N ILE A 15 -1.27 -6.32 -9.80
CA ILE A 15 -1.04 -4.91 -9.48
C ILE A 15 0.43 -4.63 -9.15
N PHE A 16 1.02 -5.36 -8.21
CA PHE A 16 2.41 -5.15 -7.76
C PHE A 16 3.19 -6.48 -7.64
N PRO A 17 3.65 -7.06 -8.76
CA PRO A 17 4.44 -8.30 -8.73
C PRO A 17 5.73 -8.13 -7.93
N GLY A 18 5.93 -9.01 -6.93
CA GLY A 18 7.08 -8.95 -6.02
C GLY A 18 6.96 -7.88 -4.93
N GLY A 19 5.80 -7.22 -4.81
CA GLY A 19 5.56 -6.20 -3.79
C GLY A 19 5.63 -6.77 -2.38
N GLN A 20 6.35 -6.10 -1.48
CA GLN A 20 6.44 -6.48 -0.07
C GLN A 20 6.07 -5.33 0.85
N LEU A 21 5.28 -5.63 1.88
CA LEU A 21 4.89 -4.70 2.93
C LEU A 21 5.63 -5.05 4.23
N PRO A 22 6.80 -4.44 4.50
CA PRO A 22 7.53 -4.70 5.73
C PRO A 22 6.79 -4.12 6.94
N SER A 23 6.76 -4.88 8.04
CA SER A 23 6.26 -4.36 9.31
C SER A 23 7.22 -3.32 9.91
N LEU A 24 6.68 -2.33 10.63
CA LEU A 24 7.49 -1.35 11.38
C LEU A 24 8.47 -2.03 12.34
N ARG A 25 8.08 -3.16 12.95
CA ARG A 25 8.96 -3.97 13.80
C ARG A 25 10.15 -4.54 13.03
N ALA A 26 9.93 -5.04 11.82
CA ALA A 26 10.99 -5.57 10.97
C ALA A 26 11.97 -4.45 10.55
N ILE A 27 11.44 -3.29 10.15
CA ILE A 27 12.24 -2.10 9.82
C ILE A 27 13.08 -1.68 11.03
N SER A 28 12.44 -1.50 12.20
CA SER A 28 13.11 -1.05 13.43
C SER A 28 14.23 -1.99 13.87
N ARG A 29 14.02 -3.31 13.74
CA ARG A 29 15.04 -4.31 14.04
C ARG A 29 16.26 -4.14 13.14
N ILE A 30 16.06 -4.03 11.83
CA ILE A 30 17.16 -3.89 10.86
C ILE A 30 17.90 -2.57 11.06
N VAL A 31 17.18 -1.46 11.26
CA VAL A 31 17.78 -0.15 11.54
C VAL A 31 18.70 -0.25 12.76
N ARG A 32 18.24 -0.89 13.84
CA ARG A 32 19.03 -1.07 15.06
C ARG A 32 20.24 -1.99 14.86
N SER A 33 20.05 -3.16 14.23
CA SER A 33 21.10 -4.19 14.16
C SER A 33 22.12 -3.99 13.06
N SER A 34 21.79 -3.23 12.01
CA SER A 34 22.52 -3.29 10.74
C SER A 34 22.87 -1.91 10.18
N THR A 35 22.56 -0.83 10.90
CA THR A 35 22.91 0.54 10.50
C THR A 35 23.41 1.34 11.70
N THR A 36 23.99 2.51 11.47
CA THR A 36 24.34 3.50 12.51
C THR A 36 23.21 4.51 12.78
N LEU A 37 22.00 4.25 12.27
CA LEU A 37 20.85 5.15 12.43
C LEU A 37 20.01 4.78 13.65
N GLU A 38 19.29 5.75 14.18
CA GLU A 38 18.20 5.53 15.12
C GLU A 38 16.91 6.17 14.61
N ILE A 39 15.79 5.50 14.87
CA ILE A 39 14.46 6.04 14.60
C ILE A 39 14.13 7.06 15.68
N THR A 40 13.89 8.29 15.28
CA THR A 40 13.55 9.41 16.17
C THR A 40 12.07 9.69 16.22
N GLU A 41 11.35 9.39 15.13
CA GLU A 41 9.93 9.67 15.00
C GLU A 41 9.25 8.64 14.10
N THR A 42 8.01 8.31 14.41
CA THR A 42 7.14 7.53 13.53
C THR A 42 5.76 8.15 13.46
N ARG A 43 5.27 8.41 12.24
CA ARG A 43 3.91 8.90 12.00
C ARG A 43 3.12 7.86 11.21
N ARG A 44 1.94 7.51 11.70
CA ARG A 44 0.97 6.62 11.05
C ARG A 44 0.07 7.47 10.15
N LEU A 45 -0.04 7.09 8.87
CA LEU A 45 -0.82 7.81 7.86
C LEU A 45 -1.95 6.94 7.24
N SER A 46 -2.34 5.84 7.91
CA SER A 46 -3.41 4.93 7.43
C SER A 46 -4.68 5.66 7.00
N ASP A 47 -5.21 6.54 7.85
CA ASP A 47 -6.52 7.17 7.62
C ASP A 47 -6.45 8.17 6.44
N SER A 48 -5.34 8.91 6.34
CA SER A 48 -5.07 9.78 5.20
C SER A 48 -5.01 8.98 3.89
N TYR A 49 -4.37 7.79 3.91
CA TYR A 49 -4.23 7.01 2.69
C TYR A 49 -5.51 6.25 2.30
N ALA A 50 -6.33 5.86 3.28
CA ALA A 50 -7.70 5.42 3.01
C ALA A 50 -8.50 6.52 2.29
N GLN A 51 -8.40 7.77 2.73
CA GLN A 51 -9.06 8.89 2.08
C GLN A 51 -8.50 9.12 0.67
N THR A 52 -7.18 9.01 0.46
CA THR A 52 -6.57 9.07 -0.88
C THR A 52 -7.16 8.02 -1.83
N LEU A 53 -7.25 6.75 -1.39
CA LEU A 53 -7.79 5.65 -2.19
C LEU A 53 -9.27 5.84 -2.52
N ARG A 54 -10.05 6.40 -1.59
CA ARG A 54 -11.44 6.79 -1.82
C ARG A 54 -11.56 7.83 -2.93
N GLU A 55 -10.78 8.91 -2.85
CA GLU A 55 -10.80 9.98 -3.85
C GLU A 55 -10.35 9.48 -5.22
N TRP A 56 -9.33 8.61 -5.26
CA TRP A 56 -8.92 7.95 -6.51
C TRP A 56 -10.02 7.08 -7.08
N ARG A 57 -10.70 6.28 -6.26
CA ARG A 57 -11.82 5.44 -6.71
C ARG A 57 -12.96 6.28 -7.27
N HIS A 58 -13.32 7.37 -6.61
CA HIS A 58 -14.37 8.28 -7.06
C HIS A 58 -14.03 8.84 -8.45
N ARG A 59 -12.86 9.46 -8.59
CA ARG A 59 -12.41 10.08 -9.85
C ARG A 59 -12.22 9.07 -10.96
N PHE A 60 -11.75 7.86 -10.65
CA PHE A 60 -11.66 6.76 -11.61
C PHE A 60 -13.06 6.35 -12.11
N THR A 61 -14.02 6.23 -11.20
CA THR A 61 -15.40 5.84 -11.54
C THR A 61 -16.06 6.89 -12.43
N GLU A 62 -15.90 8.18 -12.11
CA GLU A 62 -16.41 9.28 -12.93
C GLU A 62 -15.76 9.32 -14.32
N ALA A 63 -14.47 8.98 -14.41
CA ALA A 63 -13.72 8.96 -15.66
C ALA A 63 -13.86 7.66 -16.46
N LEU A 64 -14.72 6.71 -16.05
CA LEU A 64 -14.86 5.42 -16.73
C LEU A 64 -15.14 5.52 -18.24
N PRO A 65 -15.98 6.45 -18.75
CA PRO A 65 -16.15 6.63 -20.19
C PRO A 65 -14.82 6.94 -20.89
N THR A 66 -14.02 7.85 -20.32
CA THR A 66 -12.70 8.20 -20.85
C THR A 66 -11.72 7.02 -20.74
N VAL A 67 -11.69 6.30 -19.63
CA VAL A 67 -10.84 5.12 -19.45
C VAL A 67 -11.13 4.07 -20.53
N LYS A 68 -12.40 3.86 -20.87
CA LYS A 68 -12.79 2.94 -21.95
C LYS A 68 -12.30 3.42 -23.32
N THR A 69 -12.33 4.73 -23.60
CA THR A 69 -11.77 5.26 -24.85
C THR A 69 -10.25 5.12 -24.98
N LEU A 70 -9.54 4.96 -23.86
CA LEU A 70 -8.09 4.68 -23.85
C LEU A 70 -7.77 3.21 -24.17
N GLY A 71 -8.77 2.37 -24.44
CA GLY A 71 -8.59 0.96 -24.80
C GLY A 71 -8.57 0.00 -23.60
N PHE A 72 -8.86 0.48 -22.39
CA PHE A 72 -9.00 -0.40 -21.23
C PHE A 72 -10.35 -1.11 -21.24
N ASP A 73 -10.30 -2.43 -21.11
CA ASP A 73 -11.49 -3.28 -21.13
C ASP A 73 -12.24 -3.28 -19.80
N GLU A 74 -13.44 -3.87 -19.81
CA GLU A 74 -14.27 -3.98 -18.61
C GLU A 74 -13.59 -4.82 -17.51
N ARG A 75 -12.75 -5.80 -17.89
CA ARG A 75 -12.01 -6.62 -16.93
C ARG A 75 -11.01 -5.77 -16.15
N PHE A 76 -10.24 -4.93 -16.84
CA PHE A 76 -9.33 -3.97 -16.22
C PHE A 76 -10.10 -3.02 -15.29
N CYS A 77 -11.21 -2.45 -15.76
CA CYS A 77 -11.99 -1.50 -14.97
C CYS A 77 -12.49 -2.11 -13.65
N ARG A 78 -13.00 -3.35 -13.69
CA ARG A 78 -13.40 -4.08 -12.48
C ARG A 78 -12.23 -4.38 -11.55
N LEU A 79 -11.11 -4.83 -12.10
CA LEU A 79 -9.89 -5.13 -11.33
C LEU A 79 -9.36 -3.87 -10.63
N TRP A 80 -9.32 -2.74 -11.33
CA TRP A 80 -8.83 -1.48 -10.78
C TRP A 80 -9.75 -0.94 -9.69
N ASN A 81 -11.06 -1.01 -9.89
CA ASN A 81 -12.03 -0.66 -8.85
C ASN A 81 -11.94 -1.59 -7.63
N LEU A 82 -11.74 -2.90 -7.84
CA LEU A 82 -11.48 -3.85 -6.75
C LEU A 82 -10.22 -3.47 -5.97
N TYR A 83 -9.13 -3.13 -6.65
CA TYR A 83 -7.89 -2.66 -6.02
C TYR A 83 -8.10 -1.44 -5.15
N LEU A 84 -8.71 -0.38 -5.68
CA LEU A 84 -8.90 0.86 -4.92
C LEU A 84 -9.83 0.64 -3.72
N SER A 85 -10.93 -0.08 -3.90
CA SER A 85 -11.90 -0.34 -2.82
C SER A 85 -11.37 -1.29 -1.76
N TYR A 86 -10.68 -2.37 -2.15
CA TYR A 86 -10.10 -3.35 -1.23
C TYR A 86 -9.05 -2.71 -0.32
N PHE A 87 -8.14 -1.91 -0.89
CA PHE A 87 -7.13 -1.23 -0.09
C PHE A 87 -7.71 -0.10 0.72
N GLU A 88 -8.68 0.68 0.20
CA GLU A 88 -9.41 1.66 1.02
C GLU A 88 -9.94 1.00 2.31
N ALA A 89 -10.65 -0.12 2.17
CA ALA A 89 -11.18 -0.88 3.30
C ALA A 89 -10.06 -1.42 4.21
N SER A 90 -8.97 -1.93 3.65
CA SER A 90 -7.84 -2.47 4.41
C SER A 90 -7.13 -1.41 5.25
N PHE A 91 -6.98 -0.18 4.74
CA PHE A 91 -6.43 0.95 5.49
C PHE A 91 -7.42 1.44 6.57
N ARG A 92 -8.72 1.56 6.26
CA ARG A 92 -9.76 1.91 7.25
C ARG A 92 -9.85 0.90 8.39
N ALA A 93 -9.76 -0.39 8.08
CA ALA A 93 -9.78 -1.49 9.04
C ALA A 93 -8.43 -1.69 9.77
N ARG A 94 -7.42 -0.86 9.48
CA ARG A 94 -6.08 -0.90 10.11
C ARG A 94 -5.31 -2.19 9.88
N TYR A 95 -5.68 -2.97 8.86
CA TYR A 95 -4.90 -4.11 8.37
C TYR A 95 -3.63 -3.65 7.64
N CYS A 96 -3.68 -2.52 6.95
CA CYS A 96 -2.55 -1.91 6.27
C CYS A 96 -2.21 -0.52 6.83
N ASN A 97 -0.98 -0.07 6.57
CA ASN A 97 -0.51 1.20 7.07
C ASN A 97 0.59 1.82 6.20
N VAL A 98 0.64 3.15 6.22
CA VAL A 98 1.75 3.96 5.70
C VAL A 98 2.44 4.60 6.89
N TRP A 99 3.76 4.38 6.98
CA TRP A 99 4.59 4.97 8.02
C TRP A 99 5.52 6.00 7.40
N GLN A 100 5.52 7.21 7.96
CA GLN A 100 6.63 8.13 7.80
C GLN A 100 7.58 7.93 8.99
N ILE A 101 8.86 7.67 8.72
CA ILE A 101 9.86 7.34 9.73
C ILE A 101 10.98 8.37 9.68
N GLY A 102 11.12 9.16 10.75
CA GLY A 102 12.25 10.04 10.96
C GLY A 102 13.44 9.26 11.52
N MET A 103 14.63 9.48 10.96
CA MET A 103 15.86 8.81 11.40
C MET A 103 17.00 9.81 11.50
N ARG A 104 17.91 9.59 12.45
CA ARG A 104 19.19 10.32 12.54
C ARG A 104 20.34 9.35 12.78
N LYS A 105 21.57 9.79 12.51
CA LYS A 105 22.78 9.04 12.87
C LYS A 105 22.92 9.02 14.40
N ARG A 106 23.23 7.86 14.97
CA ARG A 106 23.60 7.71 16.38
C ARG A 106 24.91 8.45 16.61
N ALA A 107 24.99 9.15 17.74
CA ALA A 107 26.23 9.75 18.22
C ALA A 107 27.28 8.66 18.48
#